data_AF-A0A955S7P5-F1
#
_entry.id   AF-A0A955S7P5-F1
#
_cell.length_a   1.000
_cell.length_b   1.000
_cell.length_c   1.000
_cell.angle_alpha   90.00
_cell.angle_beta   90.00
_cell.angle_gamma   90.00
#
_symmetry.space_group_name_H-M   'P 1'
#
loop_
_entity.id
_entity.type
_entity.pdbx_description
1 polymer ?
#
loop_
_entity_poly.entity_id
_entity_poly.type
_entity_poly.pdbx_seq_one_letter_code
_entity_poly.pdbx_strand_id
1 'polypeptide(L)'
;MENNLKKKLLKDRKVVEEINRHLWIESEKAGHDIGFDNAAADWLERFSKAWLEYHMPKKSAATTTESSTKKDKSSSKTDHSKKS
;
A
#
# COMPACT_ATOMS: atom_id res chain seq x y z
N MET A 1 -2.01 16.98 9.31
CA MET A 1 -0.53 17.09 9.45
C MET A 1 0.22 15.88 8.88
N GLU A 2 -0.44 14.98 8.11
CA GLU A 2 0.17 13.73 7.66
C GLU A 2 1.18 13.86 6.50
N ASN A 3 1.12 14.94 5.72
CA ASN A 3 1.99 15.12 4.55
C ASN A 3 3.49 15.29 4.90
N ASN A 4 3.82 15.79 6.08
CA ASN A 4 5.21 15.95 6.52
C ASN A 4 5.85 14.63 6.97
N LEU A 5 5.06 13.70 7.51
CA LEU A 5 5.54 12.38 7.94
C LEU A 5 5.82 11.50 6.72
N LYS A 6 4.95 11.52 5.72
CA LYS A 6 5.15 10.82 4.43
C LYS A 6 6.48 11.20 3.78
N LYS A 7 6.78 12.50 3.73
CA LYS A 7 8.07 13.01 3.20
C LYS A 7 9.28 12.63 4.05
N LYS A 8 9.11 12.43 5.35
CA LYS A 8 10.19 12.03 6.24
C LYS A 8 10.50 10.54 6.10
N LEU A 9 9.47 9.71 6.00
CA LEU A 9 9.60 8.27 5.75
C LEU A 9 10.28 7.99 4.40
N LEU A 10 9.95 8.73 3.35
CA LEU A 10 10.62 8.62 2.03
C LEU A 10 12.12 8.99 2.05
N LYS A 11 12.62 9.63 3.12
CA LYS A 11 14.06 9.90 3.27
C LYS A 11 14.80 8.71 3.89
N ASP A 12 14.09 7.82 4.56
CA ASP A 12 14.67 6.61 5.13
C ASP A 12 14.88 5.56 4.03
N ARG A 13 16.12 5.13 3.81
CA ARG A 13 16.45 4.13 2.77
C ARG A 13 15.62 2.86 2.91
N LYS A 14 15.42 2.37 4.13
CA LYS A 14 14.64 1.17 4.41
C LYS A 14 13.20 1.27 3.90
N VAL A 15 12.59 2.44 4.04
CA VAL A 15 11.22 2.70 3.55
C VAL A 15 11.21 2.70 2.02
N VAL A 16 12.19 3.35 1.39
CA VAL A 16 12.30 3.38 -0.07
C VAL A 16 12.51 1.98 -0.67
N GLU A 17 13.31 1.14 -0.01
CA GLU A 17 13.50 -0.26 -0.39
C GLU A 17 12.20 -1.06 -0.32
N GLU A 18 11.39 -0.85 0.73
CA GLU A 18 10.10 -1.52 0.87
C GLU A 18 9.08 -1.05 -0.18
N ILE A 19 9.07 0.26 -0.48
CA ILE A 19 8.25 0.82 -1.56
C ILE A 19 8.66 0.22 -2.91
N ASN A 20 9.96 0.07 -3.18
CA ASN A 20 10.43 -0.55 -4.43
C ASN A 20 10.03 -2.03 -4.55
N ARG A 21 10.04 -2.78 -3.43
CA ARG A 21 9.53 -4.16 -3.42
C ARG A 21 8.03 -4.21 -3.70
N HIS A 22 7.27 -3.32 -3.06
CA HIS A 22 5.83 -3.20 -3.28
C HIS A 22 5.50 -2.82 -4.72
N LEU A 23 6.22 -1.85 -5.27
CA LEU A 23 6.14 -1.43 -6.67
C LEU A 23 6.37 -2.60 -7.62
N TRP A 24 7.40 -3.43 -7.37
CA TRP A 24 7.70 -4.58 -8.20
C TRP A 24 6.55 -5.59 -8.20
N ILE A 25 6.05 -5.96 -7.01
CA ILE A 25 4.96 -6.94 -6.88
C ILE A 25 3.67 -6.43 -7.56
N GLU A 26 3.33 -5.16 -7.36
CA GLU A 26 2.12 -4.58 -7.97
C GLU A 26 2.27 -4.39 -9.48
N SER A 27 3.49 -4.09 -9.98
CA SER A 27 3.74 -4.02 -11.43
C SER A 27 3.63 -5.39 -12.10
N GLU A 28 4.15 -6.44 -11.45
CA GLU A 28 3.98 -7.83 -11.91
C GLU A 28 2.49 -8.23 -11.94
N LYS A 29 1.73 -7.82 -10.94
CA LYS A 29 0.29 -8.12 -10.84
C LYS A 29 -0.56 -7.30 -11.82
N ALA A 30 -0.19 -6.05 -12.07
CA ALA A 30 -0.87 -5.17 -13.02
C ALA A 30 -0.51 -5.50 -14.48
N GLY A 31 0.61 -6.18 -14.71
CA GLY A 31 1.14 -6.44 -16.05
C GLY A 31 1.70 -5.19 -16.73
N HIS A 32 1.89 -4.10 -15.99
CA HIS A 32 2.53 -2.87 -16.43
C HIS A 32 3.16 -2.13 -15.23
N ASP A 33 4.15 -1.27 -15.48
CA ASP A 33 4.73 -0.43 -14.43
C ASP A 33 3.69 0.56 -13.91
N ILE A 34 3.33 0.44 -12.63
CA ILE A 34 2.33 1.32 -12.00
C ILE A 34 2.92 2.69 -11.60
N GLY A 35 4.24 2.83 -11.64
CA GLY A 35 4.99 4.02 -11.26
C GLY A 35 5.26 4.14 -9.77
N PHE A 36 6.44 4.67 -9.43
CA PHE A 36 6.91 4.81 -8.05
C PHE A 36 6.00 5.69 -7.18
N ASP A 37 5.42 6.76 -7.73
CA ASP A 37 4.55 7.68 -6.97
C ASP A 37 3.27 6.98 -6.47
N ASN A 38 2.63 6.18 -7.34
CA ASN A 38 1.43 5.41 -7.00
C ASN A 38 1.74 4.31 -5.97
N ALA A 39 2.84 3.57 -6.17
CA ALA A 39 3.27 2.54 -5.23
C ALA A 39 3.67 3.13 -3.87
N ALA A 40 4.35 4.28 -3.86
CA ALA A 40 4.70 4.99 -2.64
C ALA A 40 3.45 5.48 -1.90
N ALA A 41 2.45 6.01 -2.60
CA ALA A 41 1.20 6.44 -2.00
C ALA A 41 0.44 5.28 -1.34
N ASP A 42 0.29 4.14 -2.03
CA ASP A 42 -0.37 2.93 -1.49
C ASP A 42 0.40 2.37 -0.29
N TRP A 43 1.72 2.28 -0.40
CA TRP A 43 2.57 1.77 0.68
C TRP A 43 2.52 2.67 1.91
N LEU A 44 2.56 4.00 1.71
CA LEU A 44 2.46 4.97 2.79
C LEU A 44 1.07 4.98 3.44
N GLU A 45 0.00 4.56 2.77
CA GLU A 45 -1.31 4.48 3.40
C GLU A 45 -1.48 3.21 4.23
N ARG A 46 -0.96 2.08 3.73
CA ARG A 46 -1.22 0.74 4.28
C ARG A 46 -0.15 0.26 5.25
N PHE A 47 1.12 0.55 4.98
CA PHE A 47 2.26 0.00 5.72
C PHE A 47 2.96 1.03 6.63
N SER A 48 2.86 2.34 6.34
CA SER A 48 3.54 3.37 7.14
C SER A 48 3.17 3.33 8.62
N LYS A 49 1.90 3.05 8.94
CA LYS A 49 1.40 2.97 10.32
C LYS A 49 2.10 1.84 11.07
N ALA A 50 2.11 0.63 10.52
CA ALA A 50 2.78 -0.52 11.11
C ALA A 50 4.30 -0.29 11.24
N TRP A 51 4.92 0.33 10.23
CA TRP A 51 6.34 0.67 10.25
C TRP A 51 6.69 1.64 11.39
N LEU A 52 5.88 2.69 11.58
CA LEU A 52 6.02 3.65 12.66
C LEU A 52 5.79 2.99 14.02
N GLU A 53 4.84 2.07 14.17
CA GLU A 53 4.62 1.38 15.44
C GLU A 53 5.76 0.43 15.81
N TYR A 54 6.36 -0.24 14.83
CA TYR A 54 7.50 -1.12 15.07
C TYR A 54 8.78 -0.35 15.42
N HIS A 55 9.04 0.78 14.73
CA HIS A 55 10.27 1.54 14.88
C HIS A 55 10.19 2.68 15.90
N MET A 56 8.99 3.18 16.21
CA MET A 56 8.77 4.16 17.27
C MET A 56 8.15 3.44 18.47
N PRO A 57 8.90 3.23 19.57
CA PRO A 57 8.31 2.65 20.76
C PRO A 57 7.26 3.61 21.33
N LYS A 58 5.98 3.29 21.11
CA LYS A 58 4.89 3.99 21.81
C LYS A 58 4.98 3.64 23.29
N LYS A 59 5.30 4.63 24.13
CA LYS A 59 4.99 4.53 25.55
C LYS A 59 3.47 4.45 25.70
N SER A 60 3.01 3.32 26.23
CA SER A 60 1.64 2.97 26.64
C SER A 60 0.57 2.75 25.55
N ALA A 61 -0.09 1.61 25.73
CA ALA A 61 -1.09 0.97 24.88
C ALA A 61 -2.47 1.65 24.94
N ALA A 62 -3.18 1.67 23.80
CA ALA A 62 -4.61 1.35 23.65
C ALA A 62 -5.08 1.66 22.22
N THR A 63 -5.97 0.80 21.70
CA THR A 63 -6.76 0.87 20.44
C THR A 63 -6.01 0.36 19.19
N THR A 64 -6.20 -0.88 18.71
CA THR A 64 -7.41 -1.56 18.16
C THR A 64 -7.74 -1.11 16.73
N THR A 65 -7.30 -1.94 15.77
CA THR A 65 -8.14 -2.69 14.80
C THR A 65 -8.99 -1.97 13.74
N GLU A 66 -8.91 -2.51 12.50
CA GLU A 66 -9.89 -2.48 11.38
C GLU A 66 -10.29 -1.14 10.76
N SER A 67 -9.77 -0.83 9.56
CA SER A 67 -10.54 -0.36 8.38
C SER A 67 -9.61 0.15 7.26
N SER A 68 -9.56 -0.56 6.11
CA SER A 68 -9.48 -0.03 4.73
C SER A 68 -9.13 -1.13 3.70
N THR A 69 -10.02 -2.10 3.51
CA THR A 69 -10.12 -2.85 2.24
C THR A 69 -11.61 -3.13 1.96
N LYS A 70 -12.33 -2.06 1.63
CA LYS A 70 -13.47 -2.13 0.72
C LYS A 70 -13.39 -0.94 -0.24
N LYS A 71 -12.98 -1.22 -1.47
CA LYS A 71 -13.52 -0.56 -2.65
C LYS A 71 -13.60 -1.57 -3.79
N ASP A 72 -14.71 -2.31 -3.80
CA ASP A 72 -15.29 -2.81 -5.04
C ASP A 72 -15.37 -1.67 -6.07
N LYS A 73 -15.01 -1.92 -7.34
CA LYS A 73 -15.97 -2.11 -8.45
C LYS A 73 -15.31 -1.93 -9.84
N SER A 74 -15.33 -3.02 -10.61
CA SER A 74 -15.69 -3.13 -12.04
C SER A 74 -14.73 -2.69 -13.16
N SER A 75 -14.13 -3.67 -13.86
CA SER A 75 -14.41 -4.08 -15.27
C SER A 75 -13.50 -5.29 -15.57
N SER A 76 -13.87 -6.41 -16.19
CA SER A 76 -14.67 -6.63 -17.39
C SER A 76 -15.34 -8.01 -17.37
N LYS A 77 -16.56 -8.08 -17.92
CA LYS A 77 -17.30 -9.31 -18.23
C LYS A 77 -16.55 -10.16 -19.26
N THR A 78 -16.52 -11.47 -19.07
CA THR A 78 -16.55 -12.45 -20.18
C THR A 78 -17.60 -13.50 -19.87
N ASP A 79 -18.77 -13.31 -20.49
CA ASP A 79 -19.81 -14.31 -20.66
C ASP A 79 -19.23 -15.47 -21.50
N HIS A 80 -19.21 -16.68 -20.96
CA HIS A 80 -19.06 -17.88 -21.77
C HIS A 80 -20.33 -18.70 -21.63
N SER A 81 -21.34 -18.29 -22.39
CA SER A 81 -22.35 -19.19 -22.93
C SER A 81 -21.70 -20.49 -23.42
N LYS A 82 -21.96 -21.60 -22.73
CA LYS A 82 -21.89 -22.93 -23.32
C LYS A 82 -23.30 -23.48 -23.40
N LYS A 83 -23.86 -23.26 -24.58
CA LYS A 83 -24.99 -24.00 -25.13
C LYS A 83 -24.48 -25.31 -25.74
N SER A 84 -25.35 -26.32 -25.66
CA SER A 84 -25.31 -27.67 -26.27
C SER A 84 -24.85 -28.79 -25.36
#